data_AF-A0A1D7NKM6-F1
#
_entry.id   AF-A0A1D7NKM6-F1
#
_cell.length_a   1.000
_cell.length_b   1.000
_cell.length_c   1.000
_cell.angle_alpha   90.00
_cell.angle_beta   90.00
_cell.angle_gamma   90.00
#
_symmetry.space_group_name_H-M   'P 1'
#
loop_
_entity.id
_entity.type
_entity.pdbx_description
1 polymer ?
#
loop_
_entity_poly.entity_id
_entity_poly.type
_entity_poly.pdbx_seq_one_letter_code
_entity_poly.pdbx_strand_id
1 'polypeptide(L)'
;MAEWLIEEGIGETRALLVEGEQVLAVRLMWPGNIAAGTHCSGRLIAKLQGTRRGVALLDDGTETLVDHLPPTATEGQTLDLVITRAPLAERGRLKRAQARIAGTEAPIPSFPEGRTVRQFPSGSWEDVWHAASAGSLDFPGGEIIASTTPAMTLIDIDGIGSPRDVALAAVPAIGQALRWFDIGGNIGIDFPTITDKQARKAVDAALEAELADWPHERTAMNGFGFVQLVARLEGPSLLHRFATSRVGMCARMALRVGERAEGHGPVLELRIHPALKAKLKDEWLTELARRTGKQVRITTDPGLALEAPQAQILAS
;
A
#
# COMPACT_ATOMS: atom_id res chain seq x y z
N MET A 1 -12.97 -18.30 -9.03
CA MET A 1 -12.14 -17.56 -9.99
C MET A 1 -11.97 -16.18 -9.40
N ALA A 2 -10.72 -15.78 -9.16
CA ALA A 2 -10.44 -14.47 -8.61
C ALA A 2 -10.74 -13.35 -9.62
N GLU A 3 -11.36 -12.26 -9.16
CA GLU A 3 -11.59 -11.05 -9.97
C GLU A 3 -11.13 -9.80 -9.21
N TRP A 4 -10.63 -8.79 -9.94
CA TRP A 4 -10.37 -7.48 -9.37
C TRP A 4 -11.65 -6.64 -9.36
N LEU A 5 -12.03 -6.14 -8.19
CA LEU A 5 -13.02 -5.09 -8.02
C LEU A 5 -12.29 -3.75 -7.90
N ILE A 6 -12.75 -2.73 -8.62
CA ILE A 6 -12.17 -1.38 -8.60
C ILE A 6 -13.21 -0.41 -8.06
N GLU A 7 -12.89 0.33 -7.01
CA GLU A 7 -13.75 1.36 -6.44
C GLU A 7 -13.06 2.73 -6.59
N GLU A 8 -13.67 3.61 -7.39
CA GLU A 8 -13.16 4.95 -7.68
C GLU A 8 -13.64 5.95 -6.62
N GLY A 9 -12.77 6.21 -5.65
CA GLY A 9 -13.03 7.13 -4.57
C GLY A 9 -12.67 8.59 -4.88
N ILE A 10 -13.03 9.47 -3.94
CA ILE A 10 -12.66 10.87 -3.92
C ILE A 10 -11.26 10.95 -3.32
N GLY A 11 -10.29 11.33 -4.16
CA GLY A 11 -8.89 11.44 -3.76
C GLY A 11 -8.13 10.12 -3.68
N GLU A 12 -8.75 8.98 -4.01
CA GLU A 12 -8.09 7.67 -4.14
C GLU A 12 -8.86 6.72 -5.04
N THR A 13 -8.15 5.77 -5.65
CA THR A 13 -8.73 4.60 -6.31
C THR A 13 -8.24 3.35 -5.60
N ARG A 14 -9.17 2.45 -5.28
CA ARG A 14 -8.91 1.22 -4.54
C ARG A 14 -9.21 0.02 -5.41
N ALA A 15 -8.46 -1.05 -5.25
CA ALA A 15 -8.80 -2.33 -5.86
C ALA A 15 -8.64 -3.49 -4.87
N LEU A 16 -9.58 -4.43 -4.93
CA LEU A 16 -9.57 -5.68 -4.18
C LEU A 16 -9.57 -6.84 -5.16
N LEU A 17 -8.60 -7.74 -5.06
CA LEU A 17 -8.67 -9.04 -5.71
C LEU A 17 -9.48 -9.94 -4.79
N VAL A 18 -10.61 -10.45 -5.28
CA VAL A 18 -11.53 -11.27 -4.49
C VAL A 18 -11.75 -12.62 -5.12
N GLU A 19 -11.89 -13.66 -4.31
CA GLU A 19 -12.42 -14.96 -4.71
C GLU A 19 -13.58 -15.34 -3.78
N GLY A 20 -14.81 -15.28 -4.29
CA GLY A 20 -16.00 -15.37 -3.44
C GLY A 20 -16.06 -14.18 -2.48
N GLU A 21 -16.09 -14.48 -1.17
CA GLU A 21 -16.09 -13.46 -0.10
C GLU A 21 -14.68 -13.13 0.42
N GLN A 22 -13.66 -13.87 -0.03
CA GLN A 22 -12.30 -13.71 0.45
C GLN A 22 -11.56 -12.63 -0.32
N VAL A 23 -10.97 -11.67 0.40
CA VAL A 23 -10.01 -10.71 -0.16
C VAL A 23 -8.63 -11.36 -0.23
N LEU A 24 -8.06 -11.41 -1.44
CA LEU A 24 -6.76 -12.02 -1.70
C LEU A 24 -5.63 -11.00 -1.77
N ALA A 25 -5.88 -9.81 -2.34
CA ALA A 25 -4.87 -8.77 -2.50
C ALA A 25 -5.50 -7.38 -2.63
N VAL A 26 -4.73 -6.34 -2.31
CA VAL A 26 -5.19 -4.94 -2.38
C VAL A 26 -4.24 -4.08 -3.20
N ARG A 27 -4.80 -3.07 -3.88
CA ARG A 27 -4.05 -1.96 -4.46
C ARG A 27 -4.70 -0.64 -4.09
N LEU A 28 -3.87 0.37 -3.80
CA LEU A 28 -4.31 1.72 -3.48
C LEU A 28 -3.50 2.74 -4.25
N MET A 29 -4.20 3.54 -5.06
CA MET A 29 -3.62 4.63 -5.83
C MET A 29 -4.17 5.97 -5.35
N TRP A 30 -3.27 6.95 -5.19
CA TRP A 30 -3.67 8.34 -4.96
C TRP A 30 -3.42 9.15 -6.23
N PRO A 31 -4.37 10.00 -6.68
CA PRO A 31 -4.17 10.86 -7.84
C PRO A 31 -2.94 11.75 -7.69
N GLY A 32 -2.26 12.01 -8.80
CA GLY A 32 -1.07 12.87 -8.86
C GLY A 32 0.24 12.18 -8.48
N ASN A 33 0.22 10.92 -8.01
CA ASN A 33 1.43 10.14 -7.85
C ASN A 33 1.79 9.45 -9.16
N ILE A 34 3.02 9.62 -9.63
CA ILE A 34 3.53 8.79 -10.72
C ILE A 34 3.69 7.34 -10.25
N ALA A 35 3.18 6.40 -11.03
CA ALA A 35 3.08 5.00 -10.66
C ALA A 35 4.10 4.15 -11.44
N ALA A 36 4.41 2.95 -10.95
CA ALA A 36 5.25 2.04 -11.73
C ALA A 36 4.56 1.68 -13.06
N GLY A 37 5.34 1.36 -14.09
CA GLY A 37 4.83 1.10 -15.44
C GLY A 37 4.43 2.35 -16.22
N THR A 38 4.37 3.54 -15.61
CA THR A 38 4.12 4.79 -16.36
C THR A 38 5.27 5.07 -17.33
N HIS A 39 4.96 5.21 -18.62
CA HIS A 39 5.88 5.81 -19.60
C HIS A 39 5.88 7.32 -19.46
N CYS A 40 7.07 7.90 -19.47
CA CYS A 40 7.25 9.33 -19.38
C CYS A 40 8.54 9.75 -20.09
N SER A 41 8.55 10.99 -20.57
CA SER A 41 9.76 11.65 -21.04
C SER A 41 10.47 12.32 -19.85
N GLY A 42 11.79 12.30 -19.83
CA GLY A 42 12.57 12.99 -18.81
C GLY A 42 13.95 13.42 -19.31
N ARG A 43 14.34 14.66 -19.00
CA ARG A 43 15.67 15.19 -19.34
C ARG A 43 16.69 14.73 -18.30
N LEU A 44 17.75 14.04 -18.71
CA LEU A 44 18.86 13.64 -17.84
C LEU A 44 19.62 14.89 -17.37
N ILE A 45 19.48 15.29 -16.11
CA ILE A 45 20.09 16.51 -15.56
C ILE A 45 21.41 16.26 -14.83
N ALA A 46 21.67 15.02 -14.40
CA ALA A 46 22.92 14.66 -13.73
C ALA A 46 23.26 13.17 -13.90
N LYS A 47 24.53 12.84 -14.09
CA LYS A 47 25.07 11.47 -14.00
C LYS A 47 25.80 11.29 -12.67
N LEU A 48 25.58 10.15 -12.03
CA LEU A 48 26.28 9.79 -10.80
C LEU A 48 27.61 9.13 -11.16
N GLN A 49 28.70 9.87 -10.93
CA GLN A 49 30.07 9.48 -11.29
C GLN A 49 30.43 8.07 -10.80
N GLY A 50 31.10 7.30 -11.66
CA GLY A 50 31.49 5.92 -11.37
C GLY A 50 30.34 4.90 -11.34
N THR A 51 29.11 5.30 -11.72
CA THR A 51 27.95 4.40 -11.72
C THR A 51 27.15 4.49 -13.03
N ARG A 52 26.30 3.49 -13.29
CA ARG A 52 25.31 3.53 -14.38
C ARG A 52 23.99 4.16 -13.94
N ARG A 53 24.06 5.23 -13.14
CA ARG A 53 22.89 5.90 -12.58
C ARG A 53 22.94 7.40 -12.83
N GLY A 54 21.78 8.04 -12.83
CA GLY A 54 21.63 9.48 -12.99
C GLY A 54 20.30 9.99 -12.47
N VAL A 55 20.08 11.30 -12.57
CA VAL A 55 18.82 11.94 -12.21
C VAL A 55 18.23 12.55 -13.46
N ALA A 56 16.99 12.19 -13.76
CA ALA A 56 16.19 12.82 -14.81
C ALA A 56 15.14 13.75 -14.20
N LEU A 57 14.88 14.86 -14.86
CA LEU A 57 13.77 15.76 -14.56
C LEU A 57 12.63 15.45 -15.53
N LEU A 58 11.50 14.99 -15.01
CA LEU A 58 10.30 14.73 -15.78
C LEU A 58 9.61 16.04 -16.20
N ASP A 59 8.67 15.95 -17.15
CA ASP A 59 7.94 17.12 -17.68
C ASP A 59 7.11 17.87 -16.62
N ASP A 60 6.69 17.17 -15.56
CA ASP A 60 5.98 17.74 -14.41
C ASP A 60 6.90 18.36 -13.33
N GLY A 61 8.22 18.35 -13.58
CA GLY A 61 9.24 18.84 -12.64
C GLY A 61 9.68 17.82 -11.59
N THR A 62 9.20 16.58 -11.64
CA THR A 62 9.60 15.52 -10.70
C THR A 62 11.03 15.05 -11.00
N GLU A 63 11.90 15.07 -9.98
CA GLU A 63 13.21 14.43 -10.05
C GLU A 63 13.11 12.91 -9.86
N THR A 64 13.64 12.16 -10.82
CA THR A 64 13.57 10.70 -10.87
C THR A 64 14.97 10.10 -10.99
N LEU A 65 15.27 9.09 -10.17
CA LEU A 65 16.52 8.35 -10.24
C LEU A 65 16.44 7.35 -11.40
N VAL A 66 17.36 7.44 -12.36
CA VAL A 66 17.45 6.50 -13.47
C VAL A 66 18.57 5.51 -13.19
N ASP A 67 18.27 4.21 -13.22
CA ASP A 67 19.27 3.14 -13.15
C ASP A 67 19.56 2.53 -14.54
N HIS A 68 20.60 1.69 -14.61
CA HIS A 68 21.05 1.01 -15.83
C HIS A 68 21.33 1.92 -17.05
N LEU A 69 21.64 3.21 -16.86
CA LEU A 69 21.95 4.13 -17.95
C LEU A 69 23.01 3.53 -18.90
N PRO A 70 22.80 3.61 -20.23
CA PRO A 70 23.79 3.19 -21.20
C PRO A 70 24.99 4.15 -21.14
N PRO A 71 26.20 3.67 -21.46
CA PRO A 71 27.40 4.53 -21.48
C PRO A 71 27.24 5.75 -22.40
N THR A 72 26.43 5.62 -23.46
CA THR A 72 26.14 6.65 -24.46
C THR A 72 25.20 7.75 -23.98
N ALA A 73 24.51 7.59 -22.83
CA ALA A 73 23.62 8.63 -22.31
C ALA A 73 24.40 9.86 -21.86
N THR A 74 23.97 11.05 -22.30
CA THR A 74 24.60 12.34 -21.98
C THR A 74 23.68 13.24 -21.16
N GLU A 75 24.25 14.04 -20.27
CA GLU A 75 23.48 15.08 -19.57
C GLU A 75 22.90 16.07 -20.59
N GLY A 76 21.68 16.55 -20.32
CA GLY A 76 20.87 17.35 -21.25
C GLY A 76 20.02 16.52 -22.22
N GLN A 77 20.29 15.23 -22.39
CA GLN A 77 19.50 14.35 -23.27
C GLN A 77 18.11 14.09 -22.69
N THR A 78 17.09 14.17 -23.53
CA THR A 78 15.75 13.65 -23.22
C THR A 78 15.72 12.14 -23.42
N LEU A 79 15.30 11.43 -22.39
CA LEU A 79 15.18 9.97 -22.36
C LEU A 79 13.69 9.59 -22.35
N ASP A 80 13.35 8.54 -23.09
CA ASP A 80 12.10 7.81 -22.90
C ASP A 80 12.30 6.85 -21.72
N LEU A 81 11.45 7.00 -20.70
CA LEU A 81 11.59 6.35 -19.41
C LEU A 81 10.32 5.57 -19.06
N VAL A 82 10.51 4.45 -18.37
CA VAL A 82 9.45 3.75 -17.65
C VAL A 82 9.73 3.80 -16.16
N ILE A 83 8.75 4.21 -15.36
CA ILE A 83 8.87 4.23 -13.90
C ILE A 83 8.88 2.79 -13.39
N THR A 84 9.85 2.45 -12.57
CA THR A 84 9.99 1.13 -11.94
C THR A 84 9.52 1.13 -10.49
N ARG A 85 9.60 2.29 -9.82
CA ARG A 85 9.08 2.50 -8.47
C ARG A 85 8.58 3.94 -8.30
N ALA A 86 7.35 4.10 -7.80
CA ALA A 86 6.80 5.38 -7.40
C ALA A 86 7.62 6.06 -6.28
N PRO A 87 7.47 7.39 -6.08
CA PRO A 87 8.02 8.06 -4.91
C PRO A 87 7.51 7.40 -3.62
N LEU A 88 8.41 7.27 -2.64
CA LEU A 88 8.12 6.63 -1.37
C LEU A 88 8.54 7.53 -0.22
N ALA A 89 7.56 8.04 0.53
CA ALA A 89 7.83 8.78 1.75
C ALA A 89 8.29 7.82 2.86
N GLU A 90 9.30 8.22 3.61
CA GLU A 90 9.81 7.52 4.78
C GLU A 90 10.09 8.50 5.92
N ARG A 91 10.39 7.98 7.10
CA ARG A 91 10.80 8.82 8.23
C ARG A 91 12.03 9.66 7.85
N GLY A 92 11.86 10.97 7.77
CA GLY A 92 12.92 11.95 7.55
C GLY A 92 13.38 12.14 6.11
N ARG A 93 12.79 11.47 5.12
CA ARG A 93 13.14 11.67 3.70
C ARG A 93 12.05 11.21 2.73
N LEU A 94 12.13 11.73 1.50
CA LEU A 94 11.41 11.19 0.35
C LEU A 94 12.39 10.38 -0.51
N LYS A 95 12.13 9.09 -0.71
CA LYS A 95 12.77 8.32 -1.78
C LYS A 95 12.16 8.77 -3.10
N ARG A 96 12.98 9.38 -3.97
CA ARG A 96 12.59 9.74 -5.34
C ARG A 96 12.00 8.54 -6.09
N ALA A 97 11.18 8.81 -7.10
CA ALA A 97 10.80 7.80 -8.08
C ALA A 97 12.06 7.16 -8.69
N GLN A 98 11.94 5.91 -9.11
CA GLN A 98 12.96 5.23 -9.90
C GLN A 98 12.42 4.92 -11.29
N ALA A 99 13.29 5.04 -12.29
CA ALA A 99 12.96 4.76 -13.68
C ALA A 99 14.11 4.04 -14.39
N ARG A 100 13.76 3.47 -15.54
CA ARG A 100 14.68 2.89 -16.53
C ARG A 100 14.40 3.51 -17.88
N ILE A 101 15.38 3.45 -18.78
CA ILE A 101 15.10 3.70 -20.19
C ILE A 101 14.06 2.68 -20.66
N ALA A 102 13.01 3.18 -21.33
CA ALA A 102 11.97 2.34 -21.89
C ALA A 102 12.58 1.32 -22.86
N GLY A 103 12.26 0.05 -22.64
CA GLY A 103 12.55 -1.02 -23.59
C GLY A 103 11.46 -1.15 -24.65
N THR A 104 11.57 -2.18 -25.48
CA THR A 104 10.52 -2.57 -26.43
C THR A 104 9.36 -3.32 -25.78
N GLU A 105 9.52 -3.78 -24.53
CA GLU A 105 8.47 -4.46 -23.78
C GLU A 105 7.45 -3.45 -23.27
N ALA A 106 6.16 -3.76 -23.48
CA ALA A 106 5.09 -2.98 -22.88
C ALA A 106 5.16 -3.12 -21.35
N PRO A 107 5.03 -2.02 -20.60
CA PRO A 107 4.99 -2.11 -19.15
C PRO A 107 3.75 -2.85 -18.70
N ILE A 108 3.91 -3.56 -17.60
CA ILE A 108 2.77 -4.06 -16.83
C ILE A 108 2.17 -2.85 -16.09
N PRO A 109 0.87 -2.56 -16.24
CA PRO A 109 0.21 -1.51 -15.48
C PRO A 109 0.39 -1.72 -13.98
N SER A 110 0.76 -0.68 -13.24
CA SER A 110 0.88 -0.76 -11.76
C SER A 110 -0.45 -0.89 -11.04
N PHE A 111 -1.54 -0.52 -11.69
CA PHE A 111 -2.88 -0.68 -11.17
C PHE A 111 -3.62 -1.74 -11.98
N PRO A 112 -4.27 -2.71 -11.32
CA PRO A 112 -4.90 -3.83 -11.99
C PRO A 112 -6.12 -3.37 -12.80
N GLU A 113 -6.37 -4.07 -13.90
CA GLU A 113 -7.66 -4.03 -14.60
C GLU A 113 -8.68 -4.91 -13.87
N GLY A 114 -9.95 -4.51 -13.90
CA GLY A 114 -10.99 -5.18 -13.13
C GLY A 114 -12.37 -4.55 -13.33
N ARG A 115 -13.35 -5.11 -12.63
CA ARG A 115 -14.73 -4.65 -12.64
C ARG A 115 -14.88 -3.42 -11.75
N THR A 116 -15.22 -2.28 -12.34
CA THR A 116 -15.56 -1.08 -11.57
C THR A 116 -16.86 -1.30 -10.80
N VAL A 117 -16.82 -1.09 -9.49
CA VAL A 117 -17.95 -1.19 -8.58
C VAL A 117 -18.20 0.16 -7.92
N ARG A 118 -19.46 0.45 -7.60
CA ARG A 118 -19.82 1.63 -6.82
C ARG A 118 -19.31 1.52 -5.37
N GLN A 119 -19.35 0.31 -4.82
CA GLN A 119 -18.92 -0.01 -3.47
C GLN A 119 -18.40 -1.45 -3.43
N PHE A 120 -17.37 -1.69 -2.63
CA PHE A 120 -16.96 -3.06 -2.29
C PHE A 120 -18.04 -3.79 -1.46
N PRO A 121 -18.05 -5.13 -1.46
CA PRO A 121 -18.82 -5.90 -0.50
C PRO A 121 -18.52 -5.43 0.94
N SER A 122 -19.55 -5.39 1.78
CA SER A 122 -19.43 -4.93 3.17
C SER A 122 -18.42 -5.79 3.93
N GLY A 123 -17.54 -5.16 4.71
CA GLY A 123 -16.52 -5.86 5.51
C GLY A 123 -15.21 -6.04 4.74
N SER A 124 -15.25 -6.27 3.42
CA SER A 124 -14.06 -6.61 2.65
C SER A 124 -12.97 -5.53 2.71
N TRP A 125 -13.32 -4.25 2.56
CA TRP A 125 -12.33 -3.17 2.70
C TRP A 125 -12.08 -2.81 4.15
N GLU A 126 -13.11 -2.88 5.00
CA GLU A 126 -13.03 -2.54 6.42
C GLU A 126 -12.02 -3.43 7.14
N ASP A 127 -12.04 -4.74 6.89
CA ASP A 127 -11.10 -5.70 7.48
C ASP A 127 -9.66 -5.38 7.09
N VAL A 128 -9.39 -5.15 5.80
CA VAL A 128 -8.07 -4.74 5.31
C VAL A 128 -7.66 -3.40 5.92
N TRP A 129 -8.57 -2.44 6.00
CA TRP A 129 -8.33 -1.12 6.55
C TRP A 129 -7.94 -1.19 8.03
N HIS A 130 -8.68 -1.95 8.82
CA HIS A 130 -8.39 -2.14 10.23
C HIS A 130 -7.04 -2.82 10.45
N ALA A 131 -6.79 -3.92 9.73
CA ALA A 131 -5.51 -4.62 9.76
C ALA A 131 -4.33 -3.72 9.35
N ALA A 132 -4.45 -2.98 8.24
CA ALA A 132 -3.40 -2.11 7.74
C ALA A 132 -3.18 -0.88 8.65
N SER A 133 -4.25 -0.38 9.28
CA SER A 133 -4.17 0.72 10.23
C SER A 133 -3.46 0.29 11.53
N ALA A 134 -3.76 -0.90 12.03
CA ALA A 134 -3.05 -1.49 13.17
C ALA A 134 -1.61 -1.90 12.81
N GLY A 135 -1.40 -2.26 11.55
CA GLY A 135 -0.16 -2.87 11.08
C GLY A 135 -0.05 -4.32 11.56
N SER A 136 -1.16 -5.03 11.72
CA SER A 136 -1.16 -6.37 12.27
C SER A 136 -2.27 -7.27 11.70
N LEU A 137 -2.08 -8.57 11.84
CA LEU A 137 -3.06 -9.60 11.48
C LEU A 137 -3.03 -10.75 12.48
N ASP A 138 -4.21 -11.12 12.96
CA ASP A 138 -4.38 -12.28 13.83
C ASP A 138 -4.19 -13.59 13.07
N PHE A 139 -3.72 -14.62 13.78
CA PHE A 139 -3.80 -16.01 13.37
C PHE A 139 -4.21 -16.88 14.58
N PRO A 140 -4.60 -18.15 14.38
CA PRO A 140 -4.98 -19.01 15.49
C PRO A 140 -3.89 -19.11 16.57
N GLY A 141 -4.13 -18.49 17.72
CA GLY A 141 -3.22 -18.50 18.86
C GLY A 141 -2.13 -17.42 18.86
N GLY A 142 -2.18 -16.43 17.98
CA GLY A 142 -1.20 -15.34 17.94
C GLY A 142 -1.54 -14.22 16.97
N GLU A 143 -0.58 -13.32 16.76
CA GLU A 143 -0.69 -12.15 15.87
C GLU A 143 0.66 -11.88 15.21
N ILE A 144 0.63 -11.39 13.97
CA ILE A 144 1.80 -10.80 13.34
C ILE A 144 1.74 -9.28 13.39
N ILE A 145 2.88 -8.63 13.61
CA ILE A 145 2.99 -7.16 13.60
C ILE A 145 3.97 -6.75 12.50
N ALA A 146 3.48 -5.97 11.54
CA ALA A 146 4.24 -5.47 10.41
C ALA A 146 4.55 -3.97 10.57
N SER A 147 5.83 -3.61 10.47
CA SER A 147 6.30 -2.24 10.61
C SER A 147 7.27 -1.84 9.49
N THR A 148 7.10 -0.63 8.94
CA THR A 148 7.99 -0.12 7.89
C THR A 148 9.15 0.66 8.49
N THR A 149 10.37 0.33 8.08
CA THR A 149 11.58 1.11 8.38
C THR A 149 12.20 1.67 7.09
N PRO A 150 13.13 2.64 7.15
CA PRO A 150 13.80 3.14 5.95
C PRO A 150 14.59 2.08 5.15
N ALA A 151 14.97 0.97 5.80
CA ALA A 151 15.77 -0.10 5.21
C ALA A 151 14.92 -1.27 4.70
N MET A 152 13.93 -1.70 5.49
CA MET A 152 13.07 -2.84 5.20
C MET A 152 11.75 -2.78 5.96
N THR A 153 10.78 -3.59 5.54
CA THR A 153 9.60 -3.90 6.37
C THR A 153 9.94 -5.08 7.28
N LEU A 154 9.62 -4.97 8.58
CA LEU A 154 9.82 -6.05 9.54
C LEU A 154 8.46 -6.62 9.93
N ILE A 155 8.37 -7.95 9.97
CA ILE A 155 7.22 -8.71 10.47
C ILE A 155 7.69 -9.47 11.71
N ASP A 156 7.11 -9.12 12.85
CA ASP A 156 7.30 -9.77 14.14
C ASP A 156 6.14 -10.74 14.40
N ILE A 157 6.38 -11.80 15.18
CA ILE A 157 5.41 -12.87 15.40
C ILE A 157 5.31 -13.19 16.88
N ASP A 158 4.13 -12.93 17.44
CA ASP A 158 3.79 -13.26 18.81
C ASP A 158 2.71 -14.34 18.85
N GLY A 159 2.79 -15.27 19.81
CA GLY A 159 1.78 -16.30 19.96
C GLY A 159 1.99 -17.24 21.13
N ILE A 160 0.98 -18.07 21.38
CA ILE A 160 0.94 -19.04 22.48
C ILE A 160 1.19 -20.43 21.92
N GLY A 161 2.21 -21.12 22.43
CA GLY A 161 2.52 -22.49 22.05
C GLY A 161 4.02 -22.74 21.96
N SER A 162 4.41 -23.83 21.30
CA SER A 162 5.82 -24.05 20.99
C SER A 162 6.28 -23.09 19.87
N PRO A 163 7.56 -22.65 19.85
CA PRO A 163 8.08 -21.78 18.79
C PRO A 163 7.79 -22.29 17.38
N ARG A 164 7.86 -23.61 17.18
CA ARG A 164 7.56 -24.25 15.90
C ARG A 164 6.09 -24.10 15.52
N ASP A 165 5.18 -24.34 16.46
CA ASP A 165 3.74 -24.33 16.16
C ASP A 165 3.26 -22.91 15.90
N VAL A 166 3.75 -21.93 16.67
CA VAL A 166 3.50 -20.50 16.43
C VAL A 166 4.02 -20.08 15.06
N ALA A 167 5.27 -20.46 14.71
CA ALA A 167 5.85 -20.13 13.42
C ALA A 167 5.04 -20.70 12.24
N LEU A 168 4.58 -21.95 12.33
CA LEU A 168 3.75 -22.58 11.30
C LEU A 168 2.37 -21.92 11.20
N ALA A 169 1.75 -21.58 12.33
CA ALA A 169 0.45 -20.93 12.38
C ALA A 169 0.46 -19.51 11.80
N ALA A 170 1.59 -18.81 11.89
CA ALA A 170 1.75 -17.46 11.36
C ALA A 170 1.94 -17.39 9.84
N VAL A 171 2.37 -18.47 9.18
CA VAL A 171 2.69 -18.49 7.74
C VAL A 171 1.53 -17.97 6.87
N PRO A 172 0.28 -18.43 7.03
CA PRO A 172 -0.84 -17.91 6.25
C PRO A 172 -1.09 -16.41 6.48
N ALA A 173 -0.99 -15.93 7.73
CA ALA A 173 -1.14 -14.51 8.05
C ALA A 173 -0.03 -13.65 7.42
N ILE A 174 1.20 -14.17 7.34
CA ILE A 174 2.30 -13.51 6.63
C ILE A 174 1.97 -13.40 5.14
N GLY A 175 1.56 -14.51 4.50
CA GLY A 175 1.16 -14.53 3.09
C GLY A 175 0.04 -13.54 2.79
N GLN A 176 -0.94 -13.46 3.70
CA GLN A 176 -2.05 -12.51 3.62
C GLN A 176 -1.58 -11.06 3.80
N ALA A 177 -0.78 -10.74 4.83
CA ALA A 177 -0.26 -9.39 5.07
C ALA A 177 0.52 -8.85 3.88
N LEU A 178 1.38 -9.67 3.26
CA LEU A 178 2.16 -9.26 2.08
C LEU A 178 1.24 -8.76 0.94
N ARG A 179 0.11 -9.45 0.72
CA ARG A 179 -0.84 -9.15 -0.36
C ARG A 179 -1.87 -8.07 0.02
N TRP A 180 -2.37 -8.09 1.25
CA TRP A 180 -3.33 -7.12 1.78
C TRP A 180 -2.72 -5.74 1.98
N PHE A 181 -1.48 -5.69 2.45
CA PHE A 181 -0.81 -4.41 2.68
C PHE A 181 -0.02 -3.93 1.48
N ASP A 182 0.08 -4.73 0.42
CA ASP A 182 0.87 -4.46 -0.79
C ASP A 182 2.36 -4.23 -0.46
N ILE A 183 2.93 -5.16 0.31
CA ILE A 183 4.33 -5.07 0.77
C ILE A 183 5.25 -5.52 -0.35
N GLY A 184 6.30 -4.73 -0.60
CA GLY A 184 7.39 -5.09 -1.49
C GLY A 184 8.73 -4.56 -0.96
N GLY A 185 9.79 -4.84 -1.70
CA GLY A 185 11.15 -4.43 -1.35
C GLY A 185 11.84 -5.44 -0.45
N ASN A 186 12.70 -4.94 0.43
CA ASN A 186 13.37 -5.76 1.43
C ASN A 186 12.44 -5.98 2.63
N ILE A 187 12.25 -7.23 3.03
CA ILE A 187 11.31 -7.63 4.07
C ILE A 187 12.03 -8.63 5.00
N GLY A 188 11.89 -8.45 6.30
CA GLY A 188 12.42 -9.36 7.31
C GLY A 188 11.28 -9.94 8.11
N ILE A 189 11.29 -11.25 8.29
CA ILE A 189 10.35 -11.96 9.15
C ILE A 189 11.16 -12.52 10.32
N ASP A 190 10.81 -12.10 11.52
CA ASP A 190 11.41 -12.58 12.77
C ASP A 190 10.54 -13.68 13.35
N PHE A 191 10.80 -14.93 12.95
CA PHE A 191 10.10 -16.06 13.56
C PHE A 191 10.64 -16.32 14.97
N PRO A 192 9.83 -16.90 15.87
CA PRO A 192 10.33 -17.40 17.15
C PRO A 192 11.56 -18.29 16.97
N THR A 193 12.54 -18.17 17.86
CA THR A 193 13.79 -18.93 17.74
C THR A 193 13.51 -20.44 17.84
N ILE A 194 13.80 -21.17 16.74
CA ILE A 194 13.66 -22.62 16.67
C ILE A 194 15.05 -23.26 16.61
N THR A 195 15.41 -24.03 17.63
CA THR A 195 16.72 -24.72 17.72
C THR A 195 16.80 -25.96 16.84
N ASP A 196 15.71 -26.70 16.71
CA ASP A 196 15.66 -27.93 15.91
C ASP A 196 15.72 -27.65 14.40
N LYS A 197 16.62 -28.37 13.70
CA LYS A 197 16.84 -28.18 12.27
C LYS A 197 15.68 -28.69 11.42
N GLN A 198 14.99 -29.75 11.83
CA GLN A 198 13.85 -30.29 11.08
C GLN A 198 12.65 -29.36 11.19
N ALA A 199 12.41 -28.79 12.36
CA ALA A 199 11.39 -27.77 12.59
C ALA A 199 11.61 -26.52 11.75
N ARG A 200 12.85 -25.98 11.67
CA ARG A 200 13.15 -24.84 10.77
C ARG A 200 12.85 -25.16 9.31
N LYS A 201 13.26 -26.35 8.84
CA LYS A 201 12.95 -26.81 7.48
C LYS A 201 11.45 -26.93 7.21
N ALA A 202 10.66 -27.32 8.21
CA ALA A 202 9.21 -27.41 8.08
C ALA A 202 8.59 -26.01 7.89
N VAL A 203 9.05 -25.00 8.63
CA VAL A 203 8.60 -23.61 8.45
C VAL A 203 9.04 -23.07 7.09
N ASP A 204 10.30 -23.31 6.67
CA ASP A 204 10.79 -22.94 5.35
C ASP A 204 9.93 -23.52 4.22
N ALA A 205 9.54 -24.80 4.32
CA ALA A 205 8.70 -25.47 3.34
C ALA A 205 7.27 -24.94 3.34
N ALA A 206 6.71 -24.64 4.52
CA ALA A 206 5.39 -24.03 4.63
C ALA A 206 5.36 -22.63 4.01
N LEU A 207 6.37 -21.80 4.31
CA LEU A 207 6.49 -20.46 3.74
C LEU A 207 6.70 -20.50 2.22
N GLU A 208 7.49 -21.44 1.71
CA GLU A 208 7.66 -21.63 0.27
C GLU A 208 6.36 -22.02 -0.44
N ALA A 209 5.57 -22.90 0.17
CA ALA A 209 4.27 -23.30 -0.37
C ALA A 209 3.28 -22.12 -0.37
N GLU A 210 3.22 -21.36 0.72
CA GLU A 210 2.33 -20.18 0.88
C GLU A 210 2.67 -19.04 -0.11
N LEU A 211 3.95 -18.89 -0.44
CA LEU A 211 4.44 -17.84 -1.32
C LEU A 211 4.75 -18.33 -2.74
N ALA A 212 4.29 -19.53 -3.12
CA ALA A 212 4.64 -20.16 -4.39
C ALA A 212 4.21 -19.34 -5.63
N ASP A 213 3.09 -18.61 -5.53
CA ASP A 213 2.56 -17.75 -6.58
C ASP A 213 2.88 -16.25 -6.38
N TRP A 214 3.61 -15.91 -5.32
CA TRP A 214 3.99 -14.53 -5.01
C TRP A 214 5.44 -14.28 -5.47
N PRO A 215 5.71 -13.37 -6.42
CA PRO A 215 7.07 -13.21 -6.97
C PRO A 215 8.06 -12.63 -5.94
N HIS A 216 9.06 -13.43 -5.54
CA HIS A 216 10.07 -13.03 -4.56
C HIS A 216 11.35 -13.88 -4.63
N GLU A 217 12.40 -13.39 -3.99
CA GLU A 217 13.55 -14.17 -3.55
C GLU A 217 13.51 -14.31 -2.02
N ARG A 218 14.02 -15.43 -1.48
CA ARG A 218 14.08 -15.66 -0.04
C ARG A 218 15.37 -16.30 0.42
N THR A 219 15.75 -16.01 1.67
CA THR A 219 16.72 -16.84 2.40
C THR A 219 16.02 -18.01 3.08
N ALA A 220 16.77 -19.07 3.40
CA ALA A 220 16.32 -20.04 4.39
C ALA A 220 16.30 -19.41 5.80
N MET A 221 15.52 -19.97 6.71
CA MET A 221 15.51 -19.56 8.11
C MET A 221 16.89 -19.74 8.76
N ASN A 222 17.45 -18.67 9.30
CA ASN A 222 18.73 -18.71 9.98
C ASN A 222 18.63 -19.29 11.40
N GLY A 223 19.76 -19.43 12.10
CA GLY A 223 19.81 -19.99 13.45
C GLY A 223 19.10 -19.16 14.54
N PHE A 224 18.70 -17.93 14.23
CA PHE A 224 18.01 -17.01 15.14
C PHE A 224 16.50 -16.91 14.86
N GLY A 225 16.01 -17.51 13.77
CA GLY A 225 14.60 -17.43 13.37
C GLY A 225 14.31 -16.44 12.25
N PHE A 226 15.33 -15.72 11.77
CA PHE A 226 15.10 -14.68 10.77
C PHE A 226 15.07 -15.24 9.33
N VAL A 227 14.10 -14.76 8.56
CA VAL A 227 13.98 -14.98 7.10
C VAL A 227 13.94 -13.62 6.40
N GLN A 228 14.76 -13.46 5.36
CA GLN A 228 14.70 -12.29 4.50
C GLN A 228 13.95 -12.63 3.21
N LEU A 229 12.98 -11.79 2.84
CA LEU A 229 12.34 -11.80 1.53
C LEU A 229 12.75 -10.54 0.76
N VAL A 230 12.93 -10.69 -0.55
CA VAL A 230 13.13 -9.58 -1.48
C VAL A 230 12.09 -9.69 -2.59
N ALA A 231 11.19 -8.72 -2.65
CA ALA A 231 10.18 -8.61 -3.69
C ALA A 231 10.26 -7.27 -4.41
N ARG A 232 9.63 -7.17 -5.57
CA ARG A 232 9.58 -5.90 -6.30
C ARG A 232 8.84 -4.85 -5.48
N LEU A 233 9.47 -3.69 -5.28
CA LEU A 233 8.83 -2.52 -4.66
C LEU A 233 8.41 -1.57 -5.77
N GLU A 234 7.11 -1.50 -6.04
CA GLU A 234 6.56 -0.65 -7.11
C GLU A 234 6.06 0.71 -6.59
N GLY A 235 5.76 0.79 -5.29
CA GLY A 235 5.29 2.03 -4.68
C GLY A 235 5.02 1.90 -3.18
N PRO A 236 4.38 2.91 -2.57
CA PRO A 236 4.04 2.90 -1.16
C PRO A 236 2.94 1.89 -0.84
N SER A 237 3.29 0.89 -0.03
CA SER A 237 2.36 -0.04 0.62
C SER A 237 1.37 0.69 1.53
N LEU A 238 0.29 0.03 1.95
CA LEU A 238 -0.65 0.60 2.93
C LEU A 238 0.05 1.00 4.22
N LEU A 239 0.99 0.18 4.71
CA LEU A 239 1.77 0.47 5.91
C LEU A 239 2.62 1.74 5.76
N HIS A 240 3.26 1.96 4.60
CA HIS A 240 4.01 3.20 4.35
C HIS A 240 3.09 4.43 4.40
N ARG A 241 1.88 4.31 3.84
CA ARG A 241 0.89 5.40 3.83
C ARG A 241 0.35 5.68 5.23
N PHE A 242 0.09 4.66 6.03
CA PHE A 242 -0.27 4.85 7.44
C PHE A 242 0.88 5.45 8.25
N ALA A 243 2.11 4.99 8.07
CA ALA A 243 3.27 5.49 8.79
C ALA A 243 3.58 6.97 8.50
N THR A 244 3.38 7.43 7.25
CA THR A 244 3.79 8.77 6.82
C THR A 244 2.63 9.73 6.56
N SER A 245 1.42 9.23 6.39
CA SER A 245 0.24 10.00 5.98
C SER A 245 -1.05 9.48 6.61
N ARG A 246 -1.03 8.98 7.85
CA ARG A 246 -2.22 8.48 8.59
C ARG A 246 -3.42 9.42 8.49
N VAL A 247 -3.23 10.71 8.74
CA VAL A 247 -4.30 11.72 8.65
C VAL A 247 -4.85 11.82 7.22
N GLY A 248 -3.99 11.71 6.20
CA GLY A 248 -4.39 11.71 4.80
C GLY A 248 -5.11 10.43 4.34
N MET A 249 -4.73 9.28 4.90
CA MET A 249 -5.48 8.02 4.74
C MET A 249 -6.88 8.17 5.35
N CYS A 250 -6.95 8.57 6.63
CA CYS A 250 -8.20 8.68 7.36
C CYS A 250 -9.16 9.73 6.77
N ALA A 251 -8.63 10.83 6.21
CA ALA A 251 -9.46 11.84 5.55
C ALA A 251 -10.18 11.28 4.30
N ARG A 252 -9.52 10.39 3.54
CA ARG A 252 -10.14 9.73 2.38
C ARG A 252 -11.16 8.68 2.82
N MET A 253 -10.85 7.92 3.87
CA MET A 253 -11.82 7.01 4.49
C MET A 253 -13.06 7.75 5.01
N ALA A 254 -12.90 8.94 5.60
CA ALA A 254 -14.03 9.76 6.02
C ALA A 254 -14.96 10.18 4.86
N LEU A 255 -14.39 10.50 3.69
CA LEU A 255 -15.20 10.76 2.49
C LEU A 255 -16.00 9.52 2.07
N ARG A 256 -15.39 8.32 2.16
CA ARG A 256 -16.08 7.05 1.88
C ARG A 256 -17.25 6.80 2.85
N VAL A 257 -17.03 7.04 4.14
CA VAL A 257 -18.09 6.94 5.16
C VAL A 257 -19.22 7.93 4.84
N GLY A 258 -18.89 9.15 4.41
CA GLY A 258 -19.87 10.13 3.95
C GLY A 258 -20.68 9.66 2.73
N GLU A 259 -20.04 9.05 1.73
CA GLU A 259 -20.71 8.52 0.53
C GLU A 259 -21.68 7.37 0.81
N ARG A 260 -21.44 6.66 1.92
CA ARG A 260 -22.24 5.50 2.34
C ARG A 260 -23.33 5.86 3.37
N ALA A 261 -23.42 7.13 3.77
CA ALA A 261 -24.43 7.56 4.72
C ALA A 261 -25.83 7.39 4.11
N GLU A 262 -26.68 6.61 4.78
CA GLU A 262 -28.06 6.38 4.38
C GLU A 262 -29.03 7.28 5.15
N GLY A 263 -30.18 7.57 4.55
CA GLY A 263 -31.25 8.34 5.18
C GLY A 263 -31.89 9.42 4.29
N HIS A 264 -32.91 10.06 4.85
CA HIS A 264 -33.70 11.11 4.19
C HIS A 264 -33.37 12.48 4.77
N GLY A 265 -33.24 13.50 3.91
CA GLY A 265 -32.92 14.86 4.33
C GLY A 265 -31.94 15.57 3.39
N PRO A 266 -31.81 16.89 3.44
CA PRO A 266 -30.99 17.64 2.49
C PRO A 266 -29.50 17.72 2.88
N VAL A 267 -29.15 17.43 4.14
CA VAL A 267 -27.81 17.65 4.68
C VAL A 267 -27.14 16.32 5.03
N LEU A 268 -25.90 16.13 4.55
CA LEU A 268 -24.97 15.12 5.02
C LEU A 268 -24.05 15.78 6.06
N GLU A 269 -24.19 15.41 7.33
CA GLU A 269 -23.19 15.76 8.34
C GLU A 269 -22.09 14.70 8.36
N LEU A 270 -20.86 15.13 8.11
CA LEU A 270 -19.65 14.33 8.28
C LEU A 270 -18.89 14.85 9.52
N ARG A 271 -18.95 14.09 10.61
CA ARG A 271 -18.28 14.38 11.87
C ARG A 271 -16.91 13.70 11.92
N ILE A 272 -15.86 14.51 12.11
CA ILE A 272 -14.46 14.07 11.99
C ILE A 272 -13.56 14.70 13.04
N HIS A 273 -12.42 14.08 13.31
CA HIS A 273 -11.36 14.73 14.08
C HIS A 273 -10.84 16.00 13.36
N PRO A 274 -10.52 17.11 14.05
CA PRO A 274 -10.06 18.36 13.43
C PRO A 274 -8.86 18.20 12.48
N ALA A 275 -7.96 17.27 12.77
CA ALA A 275 -6.80 16.99 11.91
C ALA A 275 -7.21 16.49 10.50
N LEU A 276 -8.33 15.76 10.38
CA LEU A 276 -8.84 15.32 9.08
C LEU A 276 -9.38 16.50 8.28
N LYS A 277 -10.10 17.42 8.93
CA LYS A 277 -10.62 18.64 8.28
C LYS A 277 -9.50 19.43 7.60
N ALA A 278 -8.32 19.53 8.23
CA ALA A 278 -7.16 20.20 7.66
C ALA A 278 -6.56 19.50 6.42
N LYS A 279 -6.95 18.26 6.12
CA LYS A 279 -6.52 17.50 4.93
C LYS A 279 -7.61 17.43 3.85
N LEU A 280 -8.85 17.78 4.16
CA LEU A 280 -9.93 17.82 3.17
C LEU A 280 -9.76 19.03 2.26
N LYS A 281 -9.98 18.82 0.97
CA LYS A 281 -9.92 19.87 -0.05
C LYS A 281 -11.34 20.26 -0.48
N ASP A 282 -11.51 21.50 -0.91
CA ASP A 282 -12.81 22.00 -1.39
C ASP A 282 -13.34 21.21 -2.59
N GLU A 283 -12.44 20.80 -3.51
CA GLU A 283 -12.77 19.94 -4.65
C GLU A 283 -13.34 18.58 -4.21
N TRP A 284 -12.83 18.02 -3.11
CA TRP A 284 -13.31 16.74 -2.57
C TRP A 284 -14.68 16.87 -1.90
N LEU A 285 -14.91 17.97 -1.17
CA LEU A 285 -16.20 18.24 -0.54
C LEU A 285 -17.28 18.53 -1.59
N THR A 286 -16.92 19.25 -2.65
CA THR A 286 -17.79 19.50 -3.80
C THR A 286 -18.16 18.21 -4.49
N GLU A 287 -17.20 17.32 -4.72
CA GLU A 287 -17.45 16.02 -5.31
C GLU A 287 -18.31 15.12 -4.40
N LEU A 288 -18.09 15.14 -3.09
CA LEU A 288 -18.92 14.42 -2.13
C LEU A 288 -20.37 14.93 -2.16
N ALA A 289 -20.58 16.25 -2.19
CA ALA A 289 -21.90 16.86 -2.32
C ALA A 289 -22.58 16.43 -3.63
N ARG A 290 -21.84 16.43 -4.74
CA ARG A 290 -22.33 16.00 -6.06
C ARG A 290 -22.74 14.53 -6.07
N ARG A 291 -21.91 13.62 -5.51
CA ARG A 291 -22.16 12.17 -5.50
C ARG A 291 -23.32 11.77 -4.59
N THR A 292 -23.52 12.50 -3.49
CA THR A 292 -24.58 12.21 -2.51
C THR A 292 -25.88 12.96 -2.80
N GLY A 293 -25.83 14.04 -3.58
CA GLY A 293 -26.95 14.94 -3.79
C GLY A 293 -27.36 15.71 -2.53
N LYS A 294 -26.43 15.89 -1.58
CA LYS A 294 -26.66 16.53 -0.27
C LYS A 294 -25.77 17.75 -0.11
N GLN A 295 -26.21 18.69 0.71
CA GLN A 295 -25.32 19.71 1.26
C GLN A 295 -24.39 19.04 2.28
N VAL A 296 -23.07 19.12 2.05
CA VAL A 296 -22.06 18.56 2.96
C VAL A 296 -21.78 19.56 4.09
N ARG A 297 -21.93 19.11 5.33
CA ARG A 297 -21.57 19.85 6.54
C ARG A 297 -20.45 19.10 7.27
N ILE A 298 -19.33 19.78 7.50
CA ILE A 298 -18.23 19.22 8.29
C ILE A 298 -18.35 19.70 9.74
N THR A 299 -18.54 18.75 10.65
CA THR A 299 -18.53 18.98 12.10
C THR A 299 -17.25 18.38 12.69
N THR A 300 -16.54 19.11 13.54
CA THR A 300 -15.29 18.62 14.12
C THR A 300 -15.45 18.24 15.59
N ASP A 301 -14.90 17.09 15.97
CA ASP A 301 -14.88 16.60 17.35
C ASP A 301 -13.47 16.09 17.71
N PRO A 302 -12.73 16.77 18.61
CA PRO A 302 -11.38 16.34 19.02
C PRO A 302 -11.39 15.04 19.84
N GLY A 303 -12.54 14.60 20.37
CA GLY A 303 -12.66 13.31 21.06
C GLY A 303 -12.77 12.11 20.12
N LEU A 304 -12.95 12.34 18.82
CA LEU A 304 -13.09 11.28 17.83
C LEU A 304 -11.71 10.76 17.38
N ALA A 305 -11.51 9.45 17.34
CA ALA A 305 -10.32 8.85 16.73
C ALA A 305 -10.23 9.21 15.23
N LEU A 306 -9.01 9.28 14.68
CA LEU A 306 -8.82 9.59 13.26
C LEU A 306 -9.50 8.55 12.36
N GLU A 307 -9.45 7.28 12.79
CA GLU A 307 -9.96 6.12 12.07
C GLU A 307 -11.48 5.94 12.19
N ALA A 308 -12.16 6.74 13.02
CA ALA A 308 -13.57 6.59 13.34
C ALA A 308 -14.46 7.77 12.88
N PRO A 309 -14.37 8.23 11.62
CA PRO A 309 -15.27 9.27 11.13
C PRO A 309 -16.72 8.78 11.16
N GLN A 310 -17.65 9.69 11.43
CA GLN A 310 -19.08 9.39 11.49
C GLN A 310 -19.83 10.21 10.44
N ALA A 311 -20.82 9.61 9.78
CA ALA A 311 -21.66 10.31 8.83
C ALA A 311 -23.14 10.02 9.10
N GLN A 312 -23.97 11.06 8.98
CA GLN A 312 -25.42 10.94 9.13
C GLN A 312 -26.14 11.90 8.21
N ILE A 313 -27.33 11.50 7.75
CA ILE A 313 -28.23 12.38 7.00
C ILE A 313 -29.16 13.07 8.00
N LEU A 314 -29.14 14.39 8.00
CA LEU A 314 -29.99 15.21 8.87
C LEU A 314 -31.30 15.54 8.15
N ALA A 315 -32.42 15.25 8.80
CA ALA A 315 -33.69 15.87 8.47
C ALA A 315 -33.59 17.37 8.79
N SER A 316 -34.16 18.19 7.91
CA SER A 316 -34.29 19.64 8.10
C SER A 316 -34.95 19.99 9.43
#